data_AF-A0A7J9VM76-F1
#
_entry.id   AF-A0A7J9VM76-F1
#
_cell.length_a   1.000
_cell.length_b   1.000
_cell.length_c   1.000
_cell.angle_alpha   90.00
_cell.angle_beta   90.00
_cell.angle_gamma   90.00
#
_symmetry.space_group_name_H-M   'P 1'
#
loop_
_entity.id
_entity.type
_entity.pdbx_description
1 polymer ?
#
loop_
_entity_poly.entity_id
_entity_poly.type
_entity_poly.pdbx_seq_one_letter_code
_entity_poly.pdbx_strand_id
1 'polypeptide(L)'
;MYEEMGSPYVPAIAVGERVTSILHFSQIASILELSAGSPASSQANAWDITSIQQSYVDLLPRLGWDAALEPTPARGRSVRNITVNAFHPFDLVREAWNTRDFPWFTGDADVAREQPLTSMEKLCGYALDHHQRWQNFVLETGEALDRADPVVSSPHKGDIPYSVLLESQRWHLAYHFRHLIDALRRHGADTADAIDVEMLVDLPKEWY
;
A
#
# COMPACT_ATOMS: atom_id res chain seq x y z
N MET A 1 13.21 15.25 23.95
CA MET A 1 12.88 16.00 22.72
C MET A 1 12.60 15.02 21.58
N TYR A 2 11.63 14.13 21.78
CA TYR A 2 11.16 13.11 20.82
C TYR A 2 9.64 12.88 20.95
N GLU A 3 8.95 13.58 21.87
CA GLU A 3 7.53 13.40 22.17
C GLU A 3 6.61 14.34 21.37
N GLU A 4 7.15 15.34 20.68
CA GLU A 4 6.35 16.32 19.92
C GLU A 4 6.12 15.93 18.45
N MET A 5 6.77 14.88 17.94
CA MET A 5 6.55 14.39 16.58
C MET A 5 5.48 13.30 16.60
N GLY A 6 4.22 13.73 16.54
CA GLY A 6 3.04 12.87 16.44
C GLY A 6 3.28 11.72 15.47
N SER A 7 3.25 10.50 16.01
CA SER A 7 3.38 9.27 15.24
C SER A 7 2.13 9.06 14.37
N PRO A 8 2.26 8.45 13.17
CA PRO A 8 3.45 7.74 12.72
C PRO A 8 4.43 8.61 11.93
N TYR A 9 5.71 8.34 12.16
CA TYR A 9 6.85 8.79 11.36
C TYR A 9 6.62 8.51 9.87
N VAL A 10 6.30 9.57 9.13
CA VAL A 10 6.47 9.60 7.67
C VAL A 10 7.97 9.58 7.39
N PRO A 11 8.50 8.72 6.49
CA PRO A 11 9.90 8.79 6.08
C PRO A 11 10.21 10.24 5.68
N ALA A 12 11.33 10.82 6.07
CA ALA A 12 11.65 12.21 5.73
C ALA A 12 13.07 12.29 5.16
N ILE A 13 13.26 13.13 4.15
CA ILE A 13 14.57 13.43 3.58
C ILE A 13 15.03 14.80 4.07
N ALA A 14 16.28 14.90 4.50
CA ALA A 14 16.93 16.17 4.77
C ALA A 14 17.75 16.57 3.54
N VAL A 15 17.41 17.70 2.91
CA VAL A 15 18.18 18.29 1.81
C VAL A 15 18.60 19.69 2.22
N GLY A 16 19.90 19.88 2.44
CA GLY A 16 20.43 21.08 3.10
C GLY A 16 19.90 21.20 4.53
N GLU A 17 19.33 22.35 4.89
CA GLU A 17 18.74 22.61 6.22
C GLU A 17 17.24 22.27 6.32
N ARG A 18 16.61 21.76 5.24
CA ARG A 18 15.18 21.44 5.22
C ARG A 18 14.93 19.94 5.42
N VAL A 19 14.05 19.61 6.36
CA VAL A 19 13.49 18.26 6.55
C VAL A 19 12.14 18.20 5.84
N THR A 20 12.00 17.32 4.85
CA THR A 20 10.76 17.11 4.11
C THR A 20 10.27 15.69 4.31
N SER A 21 9.06 15.55 4.85
CA SER A 21 8.36 14.27 4.91
C SER A 21 8.12 13.73 3.51
N ILE A 22 8.73 12.59 3.19
CA ILE A 22 8.50 11.75 2.02
C ILE A 22 7.14 11.06 2.20
N LEU A 23 6.12 11.64 1.59
CA LEU A 23 4.77 11.12 1.52
C LEU A 23 4.53 10.32 0.23
N HIS A 24 5.42 10.43 -0.77
CA HIS A 24 5.40 9.71 -2.05
C HIS A 24 6.77 9.72 -2.78
N PHE A 25 7.08 8.71 -3.61
CA PHE A 25 8.36 8.67 -4.35
C PHE A 25 8.49 9.80 -5.38
N SER A 26 7.39 10.29 -5.95
CA SER A 26 7.44 11.44 -6.87
C SER A 26 7.96 12.70 -6.19
N GLN A 27 7.82 12.83 -4.87
CA GLN A 27 8.45 13.91 -4.10
C GLN A 27 9.97 13.71 -4.03
N ILE A 28 10.46 12.48 -3.90
CA ILE A 28 11.90 12.17 -3.98
C ILE A 28 12.41 12.45 -5.40
N ALA A 29 11.73 11.98 -6.43
CA ALA A 29 12.12 12.23 -7.82
C ALA A 29 12.17 13.74 -8.15
N SER A 30 11.19 14.50 -7.66
CA SER A 30 11.16 15.97 -7.79
C SER A 30 12.24 16.66 -6.95
N ILE A 31 12.57 16.14 -5.76
CA ILE A 31 13.62 16.68 -4.88
C ILE A 31 15.02 16.36 -5.43
N LEU A 32 15.18 15.21 -6.09
CA LEU A 32 16.44 14.72 -6.64
C LEU A 32 16.61 15.01 -8.14
N GLU A 33 15.70 15.77 -8.75
CA GLU A 33 15.68 16.11 -10.18
C GLU A 33 15.80 14.89 -11.11
N LEU A 34 15.27 13.74 -10.68
CA LEU A 34 15.25 12.53 -11.49
C LEU A 34 14.14 12.66 -12.54
N SER A 35 14.47 12.27 -13.77
CA SER A 35 13.48 12.19 -14.86
C SER A 35 12.41 11.18 -14.46
N ALA A 36 11.25 11.64 -14.01
CA ALA A 36 10.12 10.75 -13.80
C ALA A 36 9.77 10.12 -15.17
N GLY A 37 9.83 8.79 -15.25
CA GLY A 37 9.32 8.09 -16.43
C GLY A 37 7.87 8.50 -16.70
N SER A 38 7.38 8.34 -17.94
CA SER A 38 5.99 8.66 -18.25
C SER A 38 5.07 7.94 -17.24
N PRO A 39 4.20 8.68 -16.52
CA PRO A 39 3.31 8.06 -15.55
C PRO A 39 2.46 7.01 -16.27
N ALA A 40 2.45 5.80 -15.73
CA ALA A 40 1.52 4.76 -16.17
C ALA A 40 0.08 5.29 -16.05
N SER A 41 -0.82 4.91 -16.96
CA SER A 41 -2.19 5.41 -16.91
C SER A 41 -2.86 5.01 -15.59
N SER A 42 -3.84 5.80 -15.13
CA SER A 42 -4.59 5.51 -13.90
C SER A 42 -5.26 4.13 -13.96
N GLN A 43 -5.77 3.75 -15.15
CA GLN A 43 -6.32 2.43 -15.39
C GLN A 43 -5.26 1.33 -15.27
N ALA A 44 -4.06 1.53 -15.81
CA ALA A 44 -2.95 0.59 -15.68
C ALA A 44 -2.53 0.42 -14.21
N ASN A 45 -2.38 1.54 -13.48
CA ASN A 45 -2.08 1.51 -12.05
C ASN A 45 -3.14 0.72 -11.27
N ALA A 46 -4.42 0.87 -11.62
CA ALA A 46 -5.50 0.17 -10.96
C ALA A 46 -5.48 -1.35 -11.20
N TRP A 47 -5.12 -1.78 -12.41
CA TRP A 47 -4.94 -3.21 -12.74
C TRP A 47 -3.67 -3.81 -12.13
N ASP A 48 -2.60 -3.04 -12.00
CA ASP A 48 -1.40 -3.46 -11.26
C ASP A 48 -1.73 -3.72 -9.79
N ILE A 49 -2.48 -2.81 -9.15
CA ILE A 49 -2.99 -2.99 -7.78
C ILE A 49 -3.78 -4.31 -7.69
N THR A 50 -4.71 -4.55 -8.61
CA THR A 50 -5.50 -5.80 -8.65
C THR A 50 -4.59 -7.03 -8.72
N SER A 51 -3.56 -7.00 -9.56
CA SER A 51 -2.63 -8.11 -9.76
C SER A 51 -1.78 -8.38 -8.51
N ILE A 52 -1.30 -7.32 -7.84
CA ILE A 52 -0.53 -7.45 -6.61
C ILE A 52 -1.42 -7.96 -5.46
N GLN A 53 -2.65 -7.45 -5.32
CA GLN A 53 -3.60 -7.93 -4.31
C GLN A 53 -3.95 -9.41 -4.51
N GLN A 54 -4.19 -9.82 -5.76
CA GLN A 54 -4.47 -11.23 -6.08
C GLN A 54 -3.29 -12.13 -5.67
N SER A 55 -2.07 -11.77 -6.06
CA SER A 55 -0.87 -12.52 -5.65
C SER A 55 -0.70 -12.55 -4.13
N TYR A 56 -0.99 -11.44 -3.44
CA TYR A 56 -0.98 -11.39 -1.97
C TYR A 56 -1.99 -12.40 -1.39
N VAL A 57 -3.24 -12.38 -1.87
CA VAL A 57 -4.32 -13.27 -1.42
C VAL A 57 -3.98 -14.74 -1.64
N ASP A 58 -3.37 -15.09 -2.78
CA ASP A 58 -3.03 -16.47 -3.12
C ASP A 58 -1.87 -17.02 -2.29
N LEU A 59 -0.94 -16.15 -1.90
CA LEU A 59 0.26 -16.53 -1.15
C LEU A 59 0.06 -16.51 0.37
N LEU A 60 -0.78 -15.60 0.87
CA LEU A 60 -1.01 -15.39 2.30
C LEU A 60 -1.35 -16.68 3.09
N PRO A 61 -2.19 -17.61 2.60
CA PRO A 61 -2.47 -18.87 3.31
C PRO A 61 -1.25 -19.75 3.59
N ARG A 62 -0.15 -19.58 2.83
CA ARG A 62 1.06 -20.42 2.94
C ARG A 62 1.92 -20.10 4.17
N LEU A 63 1.74 -18.92 4.78
CA LEU A 63 2.55 -18.48 5.91
C LEU A 63 2.22 -19.26 7.20
N GLY A 64 0.97 -19.65 7.38
CA GLY A 64 0.47 -20.20 8.65
C GLY A 64 0.24 -19.12 9.71
N TRP A 65 -0.59 -19.44 10.71
CA TRP A 65 -1.06 -18.44 11.67
C TRP A 65 0.02 -17.90 12.60
N ASP A 66 0.85 -18.77 13.17
CA ASP A 66 1.87 -18.36 14.14
C ASP A 66 2.90 -17.41 13.50
N ALA A 67 3.38 -17.75 12.31
CA ALA A 67 4.27 -16.91 11.52
C ALA A 67 3.63 -15.58 11.10
N ALA A 68 2.32 -15.55 10.86
CA ALA A 68 1.61 -14.31 10.55
C ALA A 68 1.57 -13.31 11.72
N LEU A 69 1.78 -13.79 12.94
CA LEU A 69 1.85 -12.98 14.17
C LEU A 69 3.27 -12.53 14.52
N GLU A 70 4.30 -13.17 13.94
CA GLU A 70 5.69 -12.81 14.22
C GLU A 70 6.04 -11.40 13.70
N PRO A 71 6.79 -10.60 14.47
CA PRO A 71 7.30 -9.32 13.99
C PRO A 71 8.15 -9.51 12.73
N THR A 72 7.84 -8.76 11.68
CA THR A 72 8.72 -8.67 10.51
C THR A 72 9.94 -7.79 10.85
N PRO A 73 11.10 -8.03 10.20
CA PRO A 73 12.28 -7.17 10.36
C PRO A 73 11.99 -5.70 10.01
N ALA A 74 11.03 -5.46 9.12
CA ALA A 74 10.60 -4.14 8.71
C ALA A 74 9.69 -3.49 9.77
N ARG A 75 10.33 -2.79 10.72
CA ARG A 75 9.68 -1.96 11.76
C ARG A 75 8.84 -2.74 12.78
N GLY A 76 9.04 -4.06 12.90
CA GLY A 76 8.43 -4.89 13.96
C GLY A 76 6.93 -5.17 13.80
N ARG A 77 6.33 -4.85 12.65
CA ARG A 77 4.91 -5.16 12.38
C ARG A 77 4.73 -6.63 11.99
N SER A 78 3.66 -7.26 12.44
CA SER A 78 3.30 -8.62 12.01
C SER A 78 2.70 -8.63 10.60
N VAL A 79 2.69 -9.78 9.92
CA VAL A 79 2.01 -9.90 8.61
C VAL A 79 0.50 -9.67 8.77
N ARG A 80 -0.08 -10.05 9.90
CA ARG A 80 -1.46 -9.71 10.27
C ARG A 80 -1.71 -8.20 10.21
N ASN A 81 -0.87 -7.41 10.86
CA ASN A 81 -0.97 -5.94 10.85
C ASN A 81 -0.70 -5.36 9.44
N ILE A 82 0.31 -5.89 8.75
CA ILE A 82 0.65 -5.47 7.39
C ILE A 82 -0.50 -5.74 6.42
N THR A 83 -1.23 -6.84 6.57
CA THR A 83 -2.39 -7.15 5.72
C THR A 83 -3.48 -6.09 5.85
N VAL A 84 -3.79 -5.65 7.08
CA VAL A 84 -4.75 -4.55 7.30
C VAL A 84 -4.25 -3.27 6.61
N ASN A 85 -2.98 -2.93 6.80
CA ASN A 85 -2.40 -1.72 6.22
C ASN A 85 -2.32 -1.79 4.68
N ALA A 86 -2.09 -2.97 4.12
CA ALA A 86 -2.00 -3.17 2.68
C ALA A 86 -3.37 -3.11 1.99
N PHE A 87 -4.44 -3.62 2.62
CA PHE A 87 -5.74 -3.76 1.95
C PHE A 87 -6.73 -2.65 2.29
N HIS A 88 -6.78 -2.18 3.53
CA HIS A 88 -7.77 -1.19 3.94
C HIS A 88 -7.73 0.14 3.16
N PRO A 89 -6.57 0.70 2.78
CA PRO A 89 -6.53 1.96 2.04
C PRO A 89 -7.38 1.93 0.77
N PHE A 90 -7.51 0.76 0.13
CA PHE A 90 -8.22 0.64 -1.15
C PHE A 90 -9.74 0.81 -1.03
N ASP A 91 -10.31 0.56 0.14
CA ASP A 91 -11.71 0.95 0.40
C ASP A 91 -11.85 2.47 0.38
N LEU A 92 -10.92 3.19 1.01
CA LEU A 92 -10.92 4.66 1.02
C LEU A 92 -10.57 5.25 -0.35
N VAL A 93 -9.65 4.64 -1.10
CA VAL A 93 -9.31 5.07 -2.48
C VAL A 93 -10.54 4.95 -3.38
N ARG A 94 -11.30 3.85 -3.26
CA ARG A 94 -12.55 3.66 -4.01
C ARG A 94 -13.59 4.71 -3.64
N GLU A 95 -13.74 5.02 -2.35
CA GLU A 95 -14.67 6.05 -1.89
C GLU A 95 -14.26 7.45 -2.36
N ALA A 96 -12.97 7.78 -2.30
CA ALA A 96 -12.41 9.06 -2.72
C ALA A 96 -12.71 9.41 -4.19
N TRP A 97 -12.88 8.39 -5.05
CA TRP A 97 -13.29 8.60 -6.44
C TRP A 97 -14.65 9.32 -6.55
N ASN A 98 -15.54 9.14 -5.58
CA ASN A 98 -16.85 9.77 -5.59
C ASN A 98 -16.92 10.95 -4.62
N THR A 99 -16.32 10.83 -3.44
CA THR A 99 -16.45 11.80 -2.35
C THR A 99 -15.46 12.95 -2.45
N ARG A 100 -14.37 12.78 -3.22
CA ARG A 100 -13.21 13.70 -3.26
C ARG A 100 -12.47 13.81 -1.92
N ASP A 101 -12.68 12.87 -1.02
CA ASP A 101 -12.05 12.86 0.31
C ASP A 101 -11.36 11.53 0.57
N PHE A 102 -10.11 11.59 1.05
CA PHE A 102 -9.30 10.43 1.43
C PHE A 102 -8.82 10.56 2.89
N PRO A 103 -9.68 10.19 3.85
CA PRO A 103 -9.42 10.32 5.29
C PRO A 103 -8.59 9.15 5.82
N TRP A 104 -7.37 8.99 5.30
CA TRP A 104 -6.50 7.91 5.74
C TRP A 104 -5.79 8.26 7.05
N PHE A 105 -6.09 7.48 8.09
CA PHE A 105 -5.47 7.55 9.40
C PHE A 105 -4.99 6.17 9.83
N THR A 106 -3.70 6.03 10.10
CA THR A 106 -3.11 4.81 10.69
C THR A 106 -3.04 4.91 12.22
N GLY A 107 -2.90 3.79 12.93
CA GLY A 107 -2.76 3.75 14.39
C GLY A 107 -3.89 2.97 15.05
N ASP A 108 -4.60 3.57 16.01
CA ASP A 108 -5.70 2.91 16.76
C ASP A 108 -6.78 2.32 15.84
N ALA A 109 -7.02 2.97 14.70
CA ALA A 109 -7.97 2.48 13.71
C ALA A 109 -7.49 1.18 13.03
N ASP A 110 -6.19 1.03 12.78
CA ASP A 110 -5.62 -0.22 12.26
C ASP A 110 -5.71 -1.32 13.33
N VAL A 111 -5.44 -1.00 14.59
CA VAL A 111 -5.57 -1.93 15.72
C VAL A 111 -7.01 -2.44 15.85
N ALA A 112 -8.01 -1.56 15.73
CA ALA A 112 -9.41 -1.94 15.79
C ALA A 112 -9.82 -2.90 14.65
N ARG A 113 -9.30 -2.68 13.44
CA ARG A 113 -9.53 -3.56 12.27
C ARG A 113 -8.77 -4.87 12.39
N GLU A 114 -7.59 -4.83 13.00
CA GLU A 114 -6.76 -6.00 13.25
C GLU A 114 -7.40 -6.92 14.29
N GLN A 115 -7.95 -6.38 15.40
CA GLN A 115 -8.50 -7.16 16.51
C GLN A 115 -9.38 -8.36 16.13
N PRO A 116 -10.40 -8.25 15.26
CA PRO A 116 -11.26 -9.38 14.92
C PRO A 116 -10.57 -10.49 14.11
N LEU A 117 -9.41 -10.22 13.51
CA LEU A 117 -8.65 -11.16 12.67
C LEU A 117 -7.88 -12.14 13.56
N THR A 118 -8.57 -13.11 14.16
CA THR A 118 -8.01 -14.01 15.18
C THR A 118 -7.56 -15.37 14.65
N SER A 119 -7.55 -15.56 13.33
CA SER A 119 -7.12 -16.80 12.68
C SER A 119 -6.66 -16.54 11.25
N MET A 120 -5.93 -17.48 10.67
CA MET A 120 -5.49 -17.42 9.28
C MET A 120 -6.68 -17.31 8.32
N GLU A 121 -7.74 -18.08 8.59
CA GLU A 121 -8.99 -18.03 7.82
C GLU A 121 -9.61 -16.63 7.79
N LYS A 122 -9.71 -15.97 8.95
CA LYS A 122 -10.24 -14.60 9.03
C LYS A 122 -9.34 -13.58 8.32
N LEU A 123 -8.01 -13.76 8.43
CA LEU A 123 -7.04 -12.89 7.78
C LEU A 123 -7.10 -13.03 6.25
N CYS A 124 -7.17 -14.26 5.73
CA CYS A 124 -7.36 -14.53 4.31
C CYS A 124 -8.71 -14.01 3.80
N GLY A 125 -9.79 -14.25 4.56
CA GLY A 125 -11.12 -13.76 4.22
C GLY A 125 -11.18 -12.23 4.15
N TYR A 126 -10.49 -11.55 5.06
CA TYR A 126 -10.33 -10.11 5.04
C TYR A 126 -9.63 -9.62 3.76
N ALA A 127 -8.46 -10.19 3.44
CA ALA A 127 -7.71 -9.81 2.24
C ALA A 127 -8.52 -10.07 0.94
N LEU A 128 -9.19 -11.22 0.87
CA LEU A 128 -10.03 -11.60 -0.28
C LEU A 128 -11.22 -10.68 -0.48
N ASP A 129 -11.94 -10.31 0.60
CA ASP A 129 -13.09 -9.39 0.52
C ASP A 129 -12.66 -8.01 0.00
N HIS A 130 -11.56 -7.46 0.53
CA HIS A 130 -11.03 -6.18 0.03
C HIS A 130 -10.55 -6.27 -1.43
N HIS A 131 -9.88 -7.36 -1.81
CA HIS A 131 -9.49 -7.59 -3.19
C HIS A 131 -10.69 -7.60 -4.14
N GLN A 132 -11.76 -8.33 -3.78
CA GLN A 132 -12.97 -8.40 -4.60
C GLN A 132 -13.66 -7.04 -4.75
N ARG A 133 -13.75 -6.26 -3.66
CA ARG A 133 -14.31 -4.89 -3.72
C ARG A 133 -13.49 -3.98 -4.63
N TRP A 134 -12.17 -4.07 -4.56
CA TRP A 134 -11.28 -3.33 -5.44
C TRP A 134 -11.45 -3.76 -6.91
N GLN A 135 -11.41 -5.06 -7.18
CA GLN A 135 -11.57 -5.61 -8.52
C GLN A 135 -12.91 -5.19 -9.14
N ASN A 136 -14.00 -5.25 -8.39
CA ASN A 136 -15.32 -4.79 -8.84
C ASN A 136 -15.30 -3.30 -9.20
N PHE A 137 -14.65 -2.45 -8.38
CA PHE A 137 -14.48 -1.04 -8.70
C PHE A 137 -13.70 -0.82 -10.01
N VAL A 138 -12.61 -1.55 -10.23
CA VAL A 138 -11.82 -1.44 -11.47
C VAL A 138 -12.63 -1.89 -12.69
N LEU A 139 -13.43 -2.96 -12.57
CA LEU A 139 -14.31 -3.41 -13.63
C LEU A 139 -15.39 -2.37 -13.98
N GLU A 140 -15.97 -1.71 -12.97
CA GLU A 140 -17.04 -0.71 -13.16
C GLU A 140 -16.50 0.65 -13.64
N THR A 141 -15.34 1.07 -13.15
CA THR A 141 -14.84 2.44 -13.27
C THR A 141 -13.59 2.54 -14.16
N GLY A 142 -12.99 1.41 -14.56
CA GLY A 142 -11.67 1.35 -15.18
C GLY A 142 -11.46 2.29 -16.35
N GLU A 143 -12.40 2.37 -17.30
CA GLU A 143 -12.27 3.30 -18.42
C GLU A 143 -12.41 4.77 -18.03
N ALA A 144 -13.16 5.08 -16.96
CA ALA A 144 -13.33 6.44 -16.48
C ALA A 144 -12.07 6.96 -15.77
N LEU A 145 -11.25 6.07 -15.21
CA LEU A 145 -10.00 6.42 -14.54
C LEU A 145 -8.99 7.15 -15.45
N ASP A 146 -8.97 6.83 -16.74
CA ASP A 146 -8.09 7.50 -17.71
C ASP A 146 -8.72 8.76 -18.33
N ARG A 147 -10.04 8.93 -18.18
CA ARG A 147 -10.79 10.08 -18.72
C ARG A 147 -11.00 11.20 -17.70
N ALA A 148 -10.89 10.89 -16.41
CA ALA A 148 -11.08 11.85 -15.33
C ALA A 148 -10.02 11.67 -14.25
N ASP A 149 -9.46 12.79 -13.80
CA ASP A 149 -8.49 12.83 -12.72
C ASP A 149 -8.93 13.85 -11.66
N PRO A 150 -9.92 13.48 -10.84
CA PRO A 150 -10.48 14.40 -9.87
C PRO A 150 -9.49 14.72 -8.76
N VAL A 151 -9.55 15.94 -8.26
CA VAL A 151 -8.79 16.34 -7.06
C VAL A 151 -9.43 15.70 -5.83
N VAL A 152 -8.60 15.09 -4.99
CA VAL A 152 -8.95 14.49 -3.72
C VAL A 152 -8.23 15.22 -2.60
N SER A 153 -8.97 15.60 -1.57
CA SER A 153 -8.41 16.17 -0.35
C SER A 153 -7.95 15.06 0.60
N SER A 154 -6.74 15.19 1.13
CA SER A 154 -6.21 14.30 2.17
C SER A 154 -5.70 15.12 3.36
N PRO A 155 -6.02 14.74 4.62
CA PRO A 155 -5.59 15.47 5.82
C PRO A 155 -4.07 15.69 5.91
N HIS A 156 -3.28 14.76 5.37
CA HIS A 156 -1.81 14.77 5.49
C HIS A 156 -1.09 15.19 4.21
N LYS A 157 -1.73 15.07 3.05
CA LYS A 157 -1.12 15.36 1.74
C LYS A 157 -1.66 16.63 1.07
N GLY A 158 -2.73 17.22 1.63
CA GLY A 158 -3.46 18.29 0.97
C GLY A 158 -4.24 17.78 -0.24
N ASP A 159 -4.53 18.68 -1.17
CA ASP A 159 -5.25 18.37 -2.40
C ASP A 159 -4.30 17.76 -3.44
N ILE A 160 -4.61 16.54 -3.88
CA ILE A 160 -3.84 15.79 -4.87
C ILE A 160 -4.74 15.23 -5.97
N PRO A 161 -4.25 15.08 -7.22
CA PRO A 161 -4.98 14.34 -8.24
C PRO A 161 -5.18 12.87 -7.83
N TYR A 162 -6.30 12.27 -8.24
CA TYR A 162 -6.61 10.86 -7.99
C TYR A 162 -5.57 9.91 -8.59
N SER A 163 -5.02 10.26 -9.76
CA SER A 163 -3.93 9.53 -10.41
C SER A 163 -2.70 9.40 -9.51
N VAL A 164 -2.33 10.48 -8.81
CA VAL A 164 -1.21 10.52 -7.85
C VAL A 164 -1.55 9.71 -6.61
N LEU A 165 -2.80 9.75 -6.14
CA LEU A 165 -3.26 8.88 -5.05
C LEU A 165 -3.14 7.40 -5.43
N LEU A 166 -3.60 7.01 -6.63
CA LEU A 166 -3.50 5.63 -7.13
C LEU A 166 -2.06 5.16 -7.22
N GLU A 167 -1.18 5.96 -7.83
CA GLU A 167 0.24 5.65 -7.94
C GLU A 167 0.87 5.43 -6.56
N SER A 168 0.55 6.31 -5.60
CA SER A 168 1.01 6.19 -4.23
C SER A 168 0.55 4.93 -3.53
N GLN A 169 -0.69 4.50 -3.77
CA GLN A 169 -1.24 3.31 -3.14
C GLN A 169 -0.76 2.02 -3.82
N ARG A 170 -0.52 2.05 -5.13
CA ARG A 170 0.17 0.99 -5.86
C ARG A 170 1.56 0.74 -5.27
N TRP A 171 2.34 1.81 -5.07
CA TRP A 171 3.67 1.72 -4.45
C TRP A 171 3.58 1.16 -3.01
N HIS A 172 2.65 1.68 -2.22
CA HIS A 172 2.44 1.25 -0.83
C HIS A 172 2.11 -0.23 -0.72
N LEU A 173 1.22 -0.73 -1.57
CA LEU A 173 0.87 -2.14 -1.64
C LEU A 173 2.06 -3.01 -2.07
N ALA A 174 2.80 -2.60 -3.10
CA ALA A 174 3.97 -3.33 -3.59
C ALA A 174 5.07 -3.44 -2.50
N TYR A 175 5.29 -2.36 -1.75
CA TYR A 175 6.18 -2.35 -0.59
C TYR A 175 5.74 -3.37 0.47
N HIS A 176 4.45 -3.39 0.84
CA HIS A 176 3.94 -4.35 1.82
C HIS A 176 3.89 -5.80 1.32
N PHE A 177 3.71 -6.00 0.01
CA PHE A 177 3.81 -7.33 -0.60
C PHE A 177 5.21 -7.92 -0.44
N ARG A 178 6.28 -7.11 -0.57
CA ARG A 178 7.66 -7.58 -0.30
C ARG A 178 7.80 -8.14 1.12
N HIS A 179 7.19 -7.53 2.12
CA HIS A 179 7.23 -8.04 3.49
C HIS A 179 6.53 -9.39 3.64
N LEU A 180 5.43 -9.63 2.91
CA LEU A 180 4.79 -10.94 2.86
C LEU A 180 5.76 -11.97 2.26
N ILE A 181 6.37 -11.65 1.12
CA ILE A 181 7.33 -12.54 0.44
C ILE A 181 8.51 -12.87 1.35
N ASP A 182 9.06 -11.87 2.04
CA ASP A 182 10.17 -12.06 2.96
C ASP A 182 9.76 -12.93 4.18
N ALA A 183 8.54 -12.76 4.69
CA ALA A 183 8.00 -13.64 5.72
C ALA A 183 7.86 -15.08 5.21
N LEU A 184 7.22 -15.28 4.05
CA LEU A 184 7.06 -16.60 3.44
C LEU A 184 8.41 -17.31 3.25
N ARG A 185 9.41 -16.62 2.69
CA ARG A 185 10.75 -17.17 2.50
C ARG A 185 11.43 -17.54 3.81
N ARG A 186 11.33 -16.69 4.85
CA ARG A 186 11.89 -17.00 6.18
C ARG A 186 11.28 -18.26 6.81
N HIS A 187 10.01 -18.53 6.53
CA HIS A 187 9.31 -19.73 7.01
C HIS A 187 9.36 -20.90 6.01
N GLY A 188 10.17 -20.81 4.95
CA GLY A 188 10.38 -21.90 3.99
C GLY A 188 9.20 -22.17 3.06
N ALA A 189 8.25 -21.24 2.93
CA ALA A 189 7.14 -21.35 2.00
C ALA A 189 7.59 -21.01 0.57
N ASP A 190 7.02 -21.71 -0.42
CA ASP A 190 7.27 -21.46 -1.83
C ASP A 190 6.64 -20.14 -2.30
N THR A 191 7.42 -19.35 -3.03
CA THR A 191 7.04 -18.05 -3.62
C THR A 191 7.37 -17.97 -5.11
N ALA A 192 7.59 -19.11 -5.79
CA ALA A 192 8.01 -19.12 -7.20
C ALA A 192 6.96 -18.52 -8.16
N ASP A 193 5.68 -18.57 -7.77
CA ASP A 193 4.55 -18.00 -8.49
C ASP A 193 4.19 -16.58 -8.04
N ALA A 194 4.97 -15.98 -7.14
CA ALA A 194 4.79 -14.59 -6.75
C ALA A 194 4.99 -13.65 -7.94
N ILE A 195 4.12 -12.65 -8.05
CA ILE A 195 4.29 -11.62 -9.06
C ILE A 195 5.57 -10.82 -8.79
N ASP A 196 6.31 -10.51 -9.86
CA ASP A 196 7.48 -9.66 -9.75
C ASP A 196 7.03 -8.19 -9.67
N VAL A 197 6.95 -7.67 -8.45
CA VAL A 197 6.52 -6.29 -8.22
C VAL A 197 7.52 -5.25 -8.72
N GLU A 198 8.80 -5.60 -8.94
CA GLU A 198 9.78 -4.67 -9.53
C GLU A 198 9.47 -4.40 -11.02
N MET A 199 8.77 -5.32 -11.68
CA MET A 199 8.31 -5.14 -13.06
C MET A 199 7.07 -4.24 -13.17
N LEU A 200 6.33 -4.05 -12.06
CA LEU A 200 5.11 -3.25 -12.01
C LEU A 200 5.34 -1.87 -11.38
N VAL A 201 6.28 -1.78 -10.45
CA VAL A 201 6.54 -0.59 -9.65
C VAL A 201 8.04 -0.38 -9.52
N ASP A 202 8.49 0.84 -9.80
CA ASP A 202 9.89 1.25 -9.56
C ASP A 202 10.12 1.41 -8.04
N LEU A 203 10.38 0.28 -7.37
CA LEU A 203 10.69 0.23 -5.94
C LEU A 203 12.20 0.40 -5.73
N PRO A 204 12.64 1.32 -4.84
CA PRO A 204 14.06 1.42 -4.53
C PRO A 204 14.59 0.13 -3.89
N LYS A 205 15.77 -0.31 -4.35
CA LYS A 205 16.37 -1.60 -3.95
C LYS A 205 16.93 -1.61 -2.53
N GLU A 206 17.16 -0.44 -1.93
CA GLU A 206 18.00 -0.26 -0.73
C GLU A 206 17.25 0.00 0.59
N TRP A 207 15.93 -0.22 0.65
CA TRP A 207 15.13 0.10 1.86
C TRP A 207 14.89 -1.12 2.76
N TYR A 208 15.94 -1.92 2.98
CA TYR A 208 15.99 -2.98 3.99
C TYR A 208 16.98 -2.63 5.10
#